data_AF-A0A2N5ECS6-F1
#
_entry.id   AF-A0A2N5ECS6-F1
#
_cell.length_a   1.000
_cell.length_b   1.000
_cell.length_c   1.000
_cell.angle_alpha   90.00
_cell.angle_beta   90.00
_cell.angle_gamma   90.00
#
_symmetry.space_group_name_H-M   'P 1'
#
loop_
_entity.id
_entity.type
_entity.pdbx_description
1 polymer ?
#
loop_
_entity_poly.entity_id
_entity_poly.type
_entity_poly.pdbx_seq_one_letter_code
_entity_poly.pdbx_strand_id
1 'polypeptide(L)'
;MFRNKPFQAWLLLGLVLMAGGAAAKKTPASDDEIKQKLIEASISAYSGSCACPYNQARNGSRCGGRSAWSKPGGAEPLCYKNDVSEEEVNAWRRAHEE
;
A
#
# COMPACT_ATOMS: atom_id res chain seq x y z
N MET A 1 -42.18 22.39 25.94
CA MET A 1 -43.15 22.70 24.87
C MET A 1 -42.98 21.70 23.76
N PHE A 2 -43.98 20.85 23.55
CA PHE A 2 -44.05 19.96 22.40
C PHE A 2 -44.27 20.80 21.13
N ARG A 3 -43.42 20.65 20.11
CA ARG A 3 -43.85 20.91 18.74
C ARG A 3 -43.45 19.74 17.85
N ASN A 4 -44.49 19.02 17.52
CA ASN A 4 -44.56 17.91 16.61
C ASN A 4 -44.83 18.47 15.19
N LYS A 5 -44.28 17.79 14.17
CA LYS A 5 -44.67 17.75 12.73
C LYS A 5 -44.30 18.94 11.83
N PRO A 6 -44.17 18.76 10.49
CA PRO A 6 -44.25 17.54 9.68
C PRO A 6 -43.10 17.36 8.66
N PHE A 7 -42.70 16.09 8.54
CA PHE A 7 -42.20 15.50 7.31
C PHE A 7 -43.08 15.94 6.11
N GLN A 8 -42.45 16.19 4.98
CA GLN A 8 -43.06 16.30 3.65
C GLN A 8 -43.59 17.67 3.19
N ALA A 9 -43.15 17.99 1.97
CA ALA A 9 -43.89 18.72 0.94
C ALA A 9 -43.65 20.23 0.79
N TRP A 10 -42.39 20.65 0.65
CA TRP A 10 -42.03 21.81 -0.20
C TRP A 10 -40.87 21.36 -1.12
N LEU A 11 -41.17 20.77 -2.27
CA LEU A 11 -41.06 21.39 -3.60
C LEU A 11 -39.62 21.76 -4.01
N LEU A 12 -39.02 20.82 -4.75
CA LEU A 12 -38.07 20.98 -5.86
C LEU A 12 -37.53 22.39 -6.13
N LEU A 13 -36.24 22.64 -5.83
CA LEU A 13 -35.42 23.52 -6.66
C LEU A 13 -33.93 23.13 -6.54
N GLY A 14 -33.28 23.05 -7.70
CA GLY A 14 -32.07 22.31 -7.95
C GLY A 14 -30.81 22.74 -7.20
N LEU A 15 -30.00 21.74 -6.87
CA LEU A 15 -28.56 21.85 -7.04
C LEU A 15 -28.03 20.49 -7.51
N VAL A 16 -28.08 20.28 -8.82
CA VAL A 16 -27.22 19.30 -9.49
C VAL A 16 -25.79 19.79 -9.26
N LEU A 17 -25.13 19.29 -8.21
CA LEU A 17 -23.69 19.46 -8.06
C LEU A 17 -23.02 18.63 -9.15
N MET A 18 -22.61 19.33 -10.20
CA MET A 18 -21.64 18.89 -11.19
C MET A 18 -20.47 18.20 -10.47
N ALA A 19 -20.42 16.87 -10.56
CA ALA A 19 -19.23 16.10 -10.21
C ALA A 19 -18.16 16.35 -11.28
N GLY A 20 -17.50 17.51 -11.20
CA GLY A 20 -16.31 17.80 -11.97
C GLY A 20 -15.21 16.83 -11.55
N GLY A 21 -14.93 15.83 -12.39
CA GLY A 21 -13.81 14.92 -12.20
C GLY A 21 -12.51 15.72 -12.22
N ALA A 22 -11.93 15.98 -11.05
CA ALA A 22 -10.57 16.44 -10.95
C ALA A 22 -9.66 15.31 -11.47
N ALA A 23 -9.17 15.44 -12.71
CA ALA A 23 -8.10 14.60 -13.20
C ALA A 23 -6.83 14.95 -12.40
N ALA A 24 -6.61 14.22 -11.30
CA ALA A 24 -5.39 14.31 -10.54
C ALA A 24 -4.24 13.87 -11.45
N LYS A 25 -3.36 14.81 -11.82
CA LYS A 25 -2.09 14.50 -12.48
C LYS A 25 -1.30 13.62 -11.52
N LYS A 26 -1.16 12.33 -11.82
CA LYS A 26 -0.31 11.43 -11.04
C LYS A 26 1.13 11.92 -11.19
N THR A 27 1.73 12.38 -10.11
CA THR A 27 3.17 12.65 -10.08
C THR A 27 3.91 11.31 -10.17
N PRO A 28 5.01 11.21 -10.94
CA PRO A 28 5.82 10.00 -10.96
C PRO A 28 6.31 9.69 -9.55
N ALA A 29 6.26 8.41 -9.17
CA ALA A 29 6.72 7.96 -7.86
C ALA A 29 8.23 8.21 -7.70
N SER A 30 8.68 8.51 -6.49
CA SER A 30 10.12 8.60 -6.18
C SER A 30 10.73 7.20 -6.12
N ASP A 31 12.06 7.07 -6.28
CA ASP A 31 12.74 5.78 -6.17
C ASP A 31 12.49 5.14 -4.80
N ASP A 32 12.50 5.94 -3.74
CA ASP A 32 12.19 5.48 -2.39
C ASP A 32 10.78 4.91 -2.25
N GLU A 33 9.79 5.53 -2.89
CA GLU A 33 8.41 5.02 -2.91
C GLU A 33 8.32 3.72 -3.70
N ILE A 34 9.01 3.63 -4.84
CA ILE A 34 9.04 2.41 -5.67
C ILE A 34 9.72 1.27 -4.92
N LYS A 35 10.88 1.52 -4.30
CA LYS A 35 11.57 0.55 -3.46
C LYS A 35 10.67 0.05 -2.33
N GLN A 36 9.92 0.95 -1.70
CA GLN A 36 8.98 0.56 -0.64
C GLN A 36 7.86 -0.34 -1.16
N LYS A 37 7.30 -0.04 -2.34
CA LYS A 37 6.28 -0.88 -3.00
C LYS A 37 6.81 -2.26 -3.36
N LEU A 38 8.05 -2.35 -3.85
CA LEU A 38 8.70 -3.62 -4.20
C LEU A 38 8.95 -4.48 -2.94
N ILE A 39 9.41 -3.86 -1.85
CA ILE A 39 9.56 -4.53 -0.54
C ILE A 39 8.22 -5.06 -0.05
N GLU A 40 7.17 -4.23 -0.10
CA GLU A 40 5.83 -4.64 0.32
C GLU A 40 5.30 -5.81 -0.52
N ALA A 41 5.45 -5.74 -1.85
CA ALA A 41 5.06 -6.81 -2.75
C ALA A 41 5.82 -8.12 -2.45
N SER A 42 7.13 -8.04 -2.18
CA SER A 42 7.95 -9.21 -1.83
C SER A 42 7.51 -9.83 -0.50
N ILE A 43 7.25 -9.01 0.51
CA ILE A 43 6.75 -9.47 1.81
C ILE A 43 5.35 -10.11 1.66
N SER A 44 4.45 -9.49 0.90
CA SER A 44 3.10 -10.02 0.67
C SER A 44 3.09 -11.33 -0.12
N ALA A 45 4.06 -11.54 -1.02
CA ALA A 45 4.20 -12.78 -1.77
C ALA A 45 4.70 -13.95 -0.91
N TYR A 46 5.33 -13.67 0.24
CA TYR A 46 5.85 -14.69 1.13
C TYR A 46 4.74 -15.32 1.98
N SER A 47 4.63 -16.65 1.98
CA SER A 47 3.53 -17.39 2.63
C SER A 47 3.62 -17.47 4.17
N GLY A 48 4.73 -17.03 4.76
CA GLY A 48 4.99 -17.08 6.20
C GLY A 48 4.92 -15.73 6.91
N SER A 49 4.82 -15.74 8.24
CA SER A 49 4.81 -14.50 9.05
C SER A 49 6.19 -13.84 9.17
N CYS A 50 7.26 -14.54 8.80
CA CYS A 50 8.64 -14.12 9.03
C CYS A 50 9.42 -14.01 7.71
N ALA A 51 8.93 -13.17 6.79
CA ALA A 51 9.70 -12.80 5.60
C ALA A 51 10.97 -12.04 6.00
N CYS A 52 10.81 -10.94 6.76
CA CYS A 52 11.87 -10.03 7.14
C CYS A 52 12.19 -10.04 8.64
N PRO A 53 13.41 -9.62 9.05
CA PRO A 53 13.83 -9.65 10.45
C PRO A 53 12.94 -8.80 11.38
N TYR A 54 12.33 -7.75 10.85
CA TYR A 54 11.48 -6.82 11.59
C TYR A 54 9.99 -7.23 11.62
N ASN A 55 9.57 -8.25 10.88
CA ASN A 55 8.20 -8.76 11.00
C ASN A 55 7.97 -9.39 12.39
N GLN A 56 6.69 -9.55 12.74
CA GLN A 56 6.28 -10.24 13.95
C GLN A 56 5.88 -11.68 13.63
N ALA A 57 6.37 -12.61 14.45
CA ALA A 57 5.89 -13.98 14.47
C ALA A 57 4.47 -14.02 15.04
N ARG A 58 3.79 -15.17 14.87
CA ARG A 58 2.41 -15.39 15.37
C ARG A 58 2.24 -15.17 16.88
N ASN A 59 3.32 -15.26 17.65
CA ASN A 59 3.32 -15.00 19.09
C ASN A 59 3.68 -13.54 19.47
N GLY A 60 3.73 -12.62 18.50
CA GLY A 60 4.07 -11.20 18.69
C GLY A 60 5.57 -10.91 18.81
N SER A 61 6.44 -11.92 18.90
CA SER A 61 7.90 -11.71 18.95
C SER A 61 8.45 -11.27 17.59
N ARG A 62 9.53 -10.48 17.57
CA ARG A 62 10.24 -10.15 16.33
C ARG A 62 10.84 -11.42 15.71
N CYS A 63 10.75 -11.55 14.39
CA CYS A 63 11.31 -12.70 13.68
C CYS A 63 12.84 -12.77 13.82
N GLY A 64 13.53 -11.64 13.66
CA GLY A 64 14.98 -11.53 13.79
C GLY A 64 15.70 -12.55 12.90
N GLY A 65 16.65 -13.28 13.47
CA GLY A 65 17.41 -14.32 12.77
C GLY A 65 16.60 -15.52 12.30
N ARG A 66 15.31 -15.64 12.68
CA ARG A 66 14.41 -16.69 12.17
C ARG A 66 13.71 -16.31 10.86
N SER A 67 13.89 -15.07 10.39
CA SER A 67 13.31 -14.61 9.14
C SER A 67 13.88 -15.35 7.94
N ALA A 68 13.12 -15.41 6.84
CA ALA A 68 13.57 -15.98 5.59
C ALA A 68 14.85 -15.28 5.10
N TRP A 69 14.83 -13.94 5.10
CA TRP A 69 15.98 -13.09 4.73
C TRP A 69 17.24 -13.37 5.55
N SER A 70 17.12 -13.66 6.86
CA SER A 70 18.29 -13.93 7.71
C SER A 70 18.77 -15.38 7.67
N LYS A 71 17.93 -16.34 7.28
CA LYS A 71 18.24 -17.76 7.45
C LYS A 71 19.04 -18.29 6.25
N PRO A 72 20.18 -18.99 6.49
CA PRO A 72 20.93 -19.63 5.41
C PRO A 72 20.05 -20.63 4.62
N GLY A 73 20.04 -20.50 3.30
CA GLY A 73 19.23 -21.34 2.40
C GLY A 73 17.71 -21.15 2.52
N GLY A 74 17.28 -20.05 3.14
CA GLY A 74 15.88 -19.62 3.14
C GLY A 74 15.46 -18.98 1.81
N ALA A 75 14.22 -18.52 1.76
CA ALA A 75 13.80 -17.60 0.71
C ALA A 75 14.49 -16.24 0.91
N GLU A 76 14.67 -15.48 -0.18
CA GLU A 76 15.36 -14.19 -0.18
C GLU A 76 14.37 -13.06 -0.52
N PRO A 77 13.42 -12.72 0.38
CA PRO A 77 12.52 -11.59 0.14
C PRO A 77 13.28 -10.26 0.19
N LEU A 78 12.74 -9.23 -0.46
CA LEU A 78 13.21 -7.86 -0.32
C LEU A 78 12.75 -7.32 1.04
N CYS A 79 13.68 -6.87 1.88
CA CYS A 79 13.38 -6.39 3.22
C CYS A 79 13.82 -4.95 3.47
N TYR A 80 14.86 -4.49 2.77
CA TYR A 80 15.44 -3.17 2.91
C TYR A 80 15.59 -2.49 1.55
N LYS A 81 15.66 -1.15 1.54
CA LYS A 81 15.84 -0.37 0.31
C LYS A 81 17.12 -0.71 -0.47
N ASN A 82 18.13 -1.23 0.22
CA ASN A 82 19.39 -1.65 -0.37
C ASN A 82 19.31 -3.05 -0.99
N ASP A 83 18.26 -3.82 -0.69
CA ASP A 83 17.99 -5.10 -1.36
C ASP A 83 17.39 -4.85 -2.76
N VAL A 84 16.89 -3.64 -3.02
CA VAL A 84 16.26 -3.26 -4.29
C VAL A 84 17.25 -2.54 -5.19
N SER A 85 17.53 -3.14 -6.33
CA SER A 85 18.40 -2.59 -7.38
C SER A 85 17.72 -1.47 -8.16
N GLU A 86 18.53 -0.63 -8.81
CA GLU A 86 18.02 0.39 -9.73
C GLU A 86 17.32 -0.22 -10.95
N GLU A 87 17.74 -1.41 -11.37
CA GLU A 87 17.11 -2.15 -12.47
C GLU A 87 15.66 -2.52 -12.12
N GLU A 88 15.41 -3.01 -10.91
CA GLU A 88 14.05 -3.32 -10.44
C GLU A 88 13.18 -2.07 -10.34
N VAL A 89 13.74 -0.93 -9.89
CA VAL A 89 13.02 0.35 -9.86
C VAL A 89 12.62 0.77 -11.28
N ASN A 90 13.55 0.71 -12.23
CA ASN A 90 13.29 1.07 -13.62
C ASN A 90 12.30 0.10 -14.30
N ALA A 91 12.38 -1.20 -13.99
CA ALA A 91 11.40 -2.18 -14.44
C ALA A 91 10.00 -1.86 -13.90
N TRP A 92 9.89 -1.48 -12.62
CA TRP A 92 8.61 -1.08 -12.02
C TRP A 92 8.01 0.15 -12.72
N ARG A 93 8.81 1.20 -12.98
CA ARG A 93 8.35 2.41 -13.69
C ARG A 93 7.77 2.07 -15.06
N ARG A 94 8.51 1.30 -15.87
CA ARG A 94 8.06 0.88 -17.21
C ARG A 94 6.75 0.08 -17.17
N ALA A 95 6.50 -0.67 -16.10
CA ALA A 95 5.27 -1.45 -15.97
C ALA A 95 4.06 -0.65 -15.44
N HIS A 96 4.25 0.57 -14.89
CA HIS A 96 3.21 1.32 -14.17
C HIS A 96 3.00 2.76 -14.63
N GLU A 97 3.73 3.23 -15.65
CA GLU A 97 3.62 4.59 -16.22
C GLU A 97 2.84 4.63 -17.56
N GLU A 98 1.88 3.72 -17.77
CA GLU A 98 0.92 3.75 -18.89
C GLU A 98 -0.31 4.62 -18.60
#